data_AF-A0A4P7N6M0-F1
#
_entry.id   AF-A0A4P7N6M0-F1
#
_cell.length_a   1.000
_cell.length_b   1.000
_cell.length_c   1.000
_cell.angle_alpha   90.00
_cell.angle_beta   90.00
_cell.angle_gamma   90.00
#
_symmetry.space_group_name_H-M   'P 1'
#
loop_
_entity.id
_entity.type
_entity.pdbx_description
1 polymer ?
#
loop_
_entity_poly.entity_id
_entity_poly.type
_entity_poly.pdbx_seq_one_letter_code
_entity_poly.pdbx_strand_id
1 'polypeptide(L)'
;MWPNLENLTQIRPRCKKNKSENSPPKWNESVKSKNQTQYILDREIVRFVRTGTMRNPSTFLPAFLILGQTTATAYLADLGEFPSNLLVTKDFARTIKIVIQWVVISTGGGGRGIVQQMVIISPFEAQNLIETINLYKKVVLHVYAPRSLLGFEPLDNLLLYTIPAVPQHWRVPQLLTIQLNLFSGQLYFSSFDEYKAVCEMLGLDWNGGGQGGHVGTDGFVKPMFRCANSQAGYTFRHSPVGFLKVFLSKVRRDCKNINKTHMGKLLNAVLLKEEDI
;
A
#
# COMPACT_ATOMS: atom_id res chain seq x y z
N MET A 1 -22.62 -54.86 -25.53
CA MET A 1 -21.60 -55.35 -26.48
C MET A 1 -20.51 -54.29 -26.54
N TRP A 2 -19.29 -54.58 -26.06
CA TRP A 2 -18.10 -53.72 -26.27
C TRP A 2 -17.53 -54.00 -27.68
N PRO A 3 -16.70 -53.11 -28.24
CA PRO A 3 -15.24 -53.16 -28.01
C PRO A 3 -14.69 -51.79 -27.56
N ASN A 4 -13.84 -51.66 -26.53
CA ASN A 4 -12.56 -52.29 -26.17
C ASN A 4 -11.32 -51.58 -26.78
N LEU A 5 -10.28 -51.38 -25.96
CA LEU A 5 -9.12 -50.53 -26.22
C LEU A 5 -7.94 -51.30 -26.84
N GLU A 6 -7.31 -50.74 -27.88
CA GLU A 6 -5.90 -50.83 -28.29
C GLU A 6 -5.71 -49.91 -29.52
N ASN A 7 -4.61 -49.21 -29.81
CA ASN A 7 -3.30 -48.99 -29.15
C ASN A 7 -3.13 -47.46 -28.84
N LEU A 8 -2.06 -46.88 -28.27
CA LEU A 8 -0.60 -47.03 -28.42
C LEU A 8 0.13 -46.81 -27.08
N THR A 9 1.21 -47.56 -26.87
CA THR A 9 2.18 -47.38 -25.77
C THR A 9 3.46 -46.69 -26.25
N GLN A 10 4.41 -46.43 -25.32
CA GLN A 10 5.74 -45.81 -25.50
C GLN A 10 5.73 -44.26 -25.56
N ILE A 11 6.49 -43.49 -24.77
CA ILE A 11 7.54 -43.76 -23.74
C ILE A 11 7.33 -42.85 -22.50
N ARG A 12 7.67 -43.36 -21.29
CA ARG A 12 7.99 -42.53 -20.10
C ARG A 12 9.38 -42.89 -19.56
N PRO A 13 10.21 -41.92 -19.13
CA PRO A 13 11.38 -42.21 -18.30
C PRO A 13 10.97 -42.70 -16.90
N ARG A 14 11.73 -43.67 -16.37
CA ARG A 14 11.54 -44.22 -15.02
C ARG A 14 12.03 -43.25 -13.94
N CYS A 15 11.32 -43.18 -12.82
CA CYS A 15 11.96 -43.08 -11.51
C CYS A 15 11.31 -44.10 -10.55
N LYS A 16 12.12 -44.73 -9.69
CA LYS A 16 11.78 -45.99 -9.02
C LYS A 16 10.83 -45.79 -7.83
N LYS A 17 9.89 -46.73 -7.64
CA LYS A 17 9.17 -46.92 -6.37
C LYS A 17 9.87 -48.00 -5.54
N ASN A 18 10.01 -47.77 -4.24
CA ASN A 18 9.99 -48.84 -3.24
C ASN A 18 8.68 -48.73 -2.44
N LYS A 19 8.13 -49.86 -2.01
CA LYS A 19 6.88 -49.98 -1.24
C LYS A 19 7.14 -50.76 0.05
N SER A 20 6.70 -50.20 1.17
CA SER A 20 6.09 -50.88 2.32
C SER A 20 5.40 -49.77 3.14
N GLU A 21 4.08 -49.66 3.13
CA GLU A 21 3.12 -50.49 3.90
C GLU A 21 3.02 -50.05 5.37
N ASN A 22 2.04 -49.18 5.67
CA ASN A 22 1.02 -49.42 6.71
C ASN A 22 0.08 -48.20 6.92
N SER A 23 -1.21 -48.49 7.07
CA SER A 23 -2.27 -47.67 7.71
C SER A 23 -2.63 -46.28 7.14
N PRO A 24 -3.94 -45.96 6.94
CA PRO A 24 -4.36 -44.58 6.74
C PRO A 24 -4.18 -43.77 8.05
N PRO A 25 -3.69 -42.51 7.99
CA PRO A 25 -3.51 -41.71 9.19
C PRO A 25 -4.87 -41.34 9.81
N LYS A 26 -5.08 -41.72 11.07
CA LYS A 26 -6.22 -41.27 11.87
C LYS A 26 -6.06 -39.78 12.17
N TRP A 27 -6.94 -38.95 11.63
CA TRP A 27 -6.99 -37.51 11.92
C TRP A 27 -7.72 -37.23 13.24
N ASN A 28 -7.04 -37.43 14.38
CA ASN A 28 -7.48 -36.87 15.66
C ASN A 28 -6.41 -35.97 16.28
N GLU A 29 -6.84 -34.75 16.60
CA GLU A 29 -6.35 -33.90 17.70
C GLU A 29 -4.86 -33.54 17.78
N SER A 30 -4.52 -32.35 17.28
CA SER A 30 -4.09 -31.22 18.13
C SER A 30 -3.46 -30.09 17.31
N VAL A 31 -4.27 -29.32 16.59
CA VAL A 31 -3.82 -28.01 16.10
C VAL A 31 -3.74 -27.08 17.32
N LYS A 32 -2.56 -27.04 17.96
CA LYS A 32 -2.29 -26.14 19.07
C LYS A 32 -2.57 -24.71 18.64
N SER A 33 -3.58 -24.09 19.27
CA SER A 33 -3.92 -22.68 19.11
C SER A 33 -2.67 -21.82 19.31
N LYS A 34 -2.13 -21.29 18.21
CA LYS A 34 -1.06 -20.28 18.26
C LYS A 34 -1.70 -18.96 18.65
N ASN A 35 -1.45 -18.55 19.90
CA ASN A 35 -1.68 -17.23 20.48
C ASN A 35 -2.78 -16.42 19.79
N GLN A 36 -4.01 -16.58 20.26
CA GLN A 36 -5.13 -15.74 19.88
C GLN A 36 -4.85 -14.30 20.33
N THR A 37 -4.24 -13.50 19.47
CA THR A 37 -4.00 -12.08 19.70
C THR A 37 -5.32 -11.43 20.09
N GLN A 38 -5.37 -10.81 21.27
CA GLN A 38 -6.59 -10.19 21.77
C GLN A 38 -6.82 -8.88 21.00
N TYR A 39 -7.49 -8.99 19.85
CA TYR A 39 -7.94 -7.85 19.07
C TYR A 39 -9.00 -7.09 19.87
N ILE A 40 -8.69 -5.85 20.23
CA ILE A 40 -9.56 -4.95 20.99
C ILE A 40 -9.78 -3.71 20.14
N LEU A 41 -11.03 -3.45 19.81
CA LEU A 41 -11.43 -2.28 19.04
C LEU A 41 -11.16 -1.00 19.87
N ASP A 42 -10.27 -0.12 19.40
CA ASP A 42 -9.91 1.09 20.12
C ASP A 42 -11.14 2.03 20.22
N ARG A 43 -11.39 2.60 21.39
CA ARG A 43 -12.52 3.52 21.61
C ARG A 43 -12.46 4.73 20.68
N GLU A 44 -11.26 5.13 20.26
CA GLU A 44 -11.07 6.30 19.42
C GLU A 44 -11.32 6.03 17.93
N ILE A 45 -11.13 4.81 17.41
CA ILE A 45 -11.59 4.47 16.05
C ILE A 45 -13.13 4.44 16.01
N VAL A 46 -13.77 3.90 17.05
CA VAL A 46 -15.24 3.96 17.20
C VAL A 46 -15.74 5.40 17.28
N ARG A 47 -15.07 6.25 18.08
CA ARG A 47 -15.43 7.67 18.19
C ARG A 47 -15.26 8.41 16.86
N PHE A 48 -14.15 8.18 16.14
CA PHE A 48 -13.92 8.77 14.81
C PHE A 48 -15.01 8.35 13.82
N VAL A 49 -15.33 7.06 13.74
CA VAL A 49 -16.41 6.53 12.89
C VAL A 49 -17.77 7.18 13.21
N ARG A 50 -18.09 7.37 14.49
CA ARG A 50 -19.36 7.97 14.93
C ARG A 50 -19.47 9.48 14.67
N THR A 51 -18.35 10.21 14.67
CA THR A 51 -18.35 11.68 14.57
C THR A 51 -17.81 12.25 13.26
N GLY A 52 -17.05 11.46 12.49
CA GLY A 52 -16.32 11.92 11.30
C GLY A 52 -15.14 12.84 11.61
N THR A 53 -14.72 12.92 12.88
CA THR A 53 -13.73 13.90 13.34
C THR A 53 -12.80 13.33 14.41
N MET A 54 -11.49 13.46 14.19
CA MET A 54 -10.47 13.22 15.22
C MET A 54 -10.36 14.43 16.18
N ARG A 55 -10.45 14.20 17.50
CA ARG A 55 -10.17 15.23 18.52
C ARG A 55 -8.67 15.47 18.70
N ASN A 56 -7.88 14.41 18.59
CA ASN A 56 -6.43 14.45 18.64
C ASN A 56 -5.89 13.51 17.54
N PRO A 57 -5.20 14.02 16.50
CA PRO A 57 -4.62 13.17 15.45
C PRO A 57 -3.59 12.16 15.99
N SER A 58 -2.84 12.52 17.04
CA SER A 58 -1.79 11.69 17.67
C SER A 58 -2.29 10.41 18.32
N THR A 59 -3.61 10.21 18.36
CA THR A 59 -4.25 8.96 18.78
C THR A 59 -4.05 7.83 17.76
N PHE A 60 -3.92 8.19 16.48
CA PHE A 60 -3.52 7.29 15.41
C PHE A 60 -2.04 7.50 15.08
N LEU A 61 -1.43 6.52 14.41
CA LEU A 61 -0.01 6.57 14.06
C LEU A 61 0.14 7.01 12.60
N PRO A 62 1.06 7.94 12.27
CA PRO A 62 1.45 8.18 10.88
C PRO A 62 1.94 6.88 10.23
N ALA A 63 1.41 6.55 9.06
CA ALA A 63 1.56 5.23 8.45
C ALA A 63 3.03 4.84 8.22
N PHE A 64 3.86 5.76 7.73
CA PHE A 64 5.27 5.49 7.46
C PHE A 64 6.11 5.28 8.73
N LEU A 65 5.74 5.87 9.89
CA LEU A 65 6.51 5.69 11.13
C LEU A 65 6.49 4.23 11.63
N ILE A 66 5.42 3.47 11.36
CA ILE A 66 5.34 2.05 11.76
C ILE A 66 6.35 1.18 10.99
N LEU A 67 6.86 1.67 9.85
CA LEU A 67 7.89 0.99 9.06
C LEU A 67 9.26 1.00 9.74
N GLY A 68 9.44 1.74 10.83
CA GLY A 68 10.67 1.77 11.65
C GLY A 68 11.16 0.39 12.09
N GLN A 69 10.25 -0.57 12.28
CA GLN A 69 10.58 -1.95 12.65
C GLN A 69 10.98 -2.84 11.46
N THR A 70 11.04 -2.31 10.24
CA THR A 70 11.40 -3.07 9.03
C THR A 70 12.89 -2.98 8.71
N THR A 71 13.40 -3.93 7.93
CA THR A 71 14.78 -3.92 7.43
C THR A 71 15.04 -2.81 6.40
N ALA A 72 14.01 -2.10 5.92
CA ALA A 72 14.17 -0.97 5.03
C ALA A 72 14.69 0.28 5.76
N THR A 73 14.39 0.45 7.05
CA THR A 73 14.78 1.62 7.86
C THR A 73 16.28 1.89 7.85
N ALA A 74 17.12 0.84 7.75
CA ALA A 74 18.58 0.96 7.64
C ALA A 74 19.08 1.71 6.38
N TYR A 75 18.18 2.01 5.44
CA TYR A 75 18.45 2.71 4.18
C TYR A 75 17.74 4.08 4.11
N LEU A 76 17.34 4.64 5.26
CA LEU A 76 16.75 5.97 5.39
C LEU A 76 17.48 6.77 6.48
N ALA A 77 17.61 8.08 6.30
CA ALA A 77 18.18 8.95 7.32
C ALA A 77 17.19 9.24 8.46
N ASP A 78 15.94 9.60 8.12
CA ASP A 78 14.88 9.90 9.08
C ASP A 78 13.50 9.50 8.52
N LEU A 79 12.71 8.77 9.31
CA LEU A 79 11.32 8.43 8.99
C LEU A 79 10.36 9.61 9.17
N GLY A 80 10.74 10.63 9.96
CA GLY A 80 10.02 11.88 10.10
C GLY A 80 9.99 12.74 8.83
N GLU A 81 10.84 12.44 7.84
CA GLU A 81 10.79 13.08 6.52
C GLU A 81 9.64 12.55 5.64
N PHE A 82 8.97 11.46 6.00
CA PHE A 82 7.75 11.03 5.32
C PHE A 82 6.54 11.90 5.75
N PRO A 83 5.65 12.27 4.82
CA PRO A 83 4.38 12.92 5.15
C PRO A 83 3.54 12.11 6.15
N SER A 84 2.89 12.81 7.08
CA SER A 84 2.16 12.21 8.21
C SER A 84 0.62 12.25 8.08
N ASN A 85 0.09 12.61 6.91
CA ASN A 85 -1.34 12.77 6.69
C ASN A 85 -2.09 11.43 6.61
N LEU A 86 -1.44 10.41 6.06
CA LEU A 86 -1.93 9.03 6.06
C LEU A 86 -1.70 8.40 7.43
N LEU A 87 -2.78 7.97 8.07
CA LEU A 87 -2.76 7.41 9.42
C LEU A 87 -3.07 5.90 9.40
N VAL A 88 -2.66 5.20 10.45
CA VAL A 88 -3.02 3.81 10.74
C VAL A 88 -3.52 3.68 12.18
N THR A 89 -4.34 2.67 12.43
CA THR A 89 -4.69 2.26 13.80
C THR A 89 -3.56 1.52 14.49
N LYS A 90 -3.60 1.47 15.82
CA LYS A 90 -2.67 0.66 16.62
C LYS A 90 -2.82 -0.83 16.34
N ASP A 91 -4.04 -1.28 16.01
CA ASP A 91 -4.30 -2.70 15.70
C ASP A 91 -3.70 -3.10 14.35
N PHE A 92 -3.90 -2.27 13.31
CA PHE A 92 -3.20 -2.43 12.03
C PHE A 92 -1.67 -2.41 12.22
N ALA A 93 -1.15 -1.45 12.99
CA ALA A 93 0.28 -1.27 13.20
C ALA A 93 0.99 -2.47 13.86
N ARG A 94 0.29 -3.29 14.66
CA ARG A 94 0.83 -4.54 15.22
C ARG A 94 1.18 -5.58 14.17
N THR A 95 0.59 -5.50 12.97
CA THR A 95 0.68 -6.54 11.96
C THR A 95 1.16 -6.00 10.61
N ILE A 96 2.43 -5.59 10.57
CA ILE A 96 3.11 -5.00 9.40
C ILE A 96 3.02 -5.88 8.11
N LYS A 97 2.72 -7.19 8.27
CA LYS A 97 2.52 -8.13 7.15
C LYS A 97 1.11 -8.11 6.51
N ILE A 98 0.19 -7.28 6.99
CA ILE A 98 -1.17 -7.21 6.42
C ILE A 98 -1.17 -6.46 5.07
N VAL A 99 -1.93 -7.01 4.11
CA VAL A 99 -2.29 -6.35 2.85
C VAL A 99 -3.19 -5.16 3.16
N ILE A 100 -2.83 -3.97 2.68
CA ILE A 100 -3.67 -2.79 2.85
C ILE A 100 -4.90 -2.95 1.96
N GLN A 101 -6.02 -3.21 2.62
CA GLN A 101 -7.31 -3.48 2.00
C GLN A 101 -8.40 -2.51 2.49
N TRP A 102 -8.34 -2.07 3.75
CA TRP A 102 -9.43 -1.33 4.40
C TRP A 102 -8.97 0.07 4.80
N VAL A 103 -9.66 1.08 4.26
CA VAL A 103 -9.36 2.50 4.52
C VAL A 103 -10.64 3.21 4.96
N VAL A 104 -10.61 3.88 6.10
CA VAL A 104 -11.70 4.74 6.58
C VAL A 104 -11.37 6.19 6.26
N ILE A 105 -12.29 6.87 5.60
CA ILE A 105 -12.12 8.21 5.05
C ILE A 105 -13.21 9.14 5.60
N SER A 106 -12.83 10.38 5.93
CA SER A 106 -13.79 11.43 6.27
C SER A 106 -13.44 12.78 5.65
N THR A 107 -14.49 13.57 5.40
CA THR A 107 -14.46 14.96 4.92
C THR A 107 -14.49 15.97 6.07
N GLY A 108 -14.44 15.51 7.33
CA GLY A 108 -14.35 16.36 8.53
C GLY A 108 -15.56 17.27 8.77
N GLY A 109 -16.69 17.03 8.08
CA GLY A 109 -17.88 17.87 8.13
C GLY A 109 -17.78 19.20 7.37
N GLY A 110 -16.66 19.47 6.68
CA GLY A 110 -16.38 20.77 6.03
C GLY A 110 -17.20 21.10 4.78
N GLY A 111 -18.30 20.39 4.50
CA GLY A 111 -19.25 20.65 3.40
C GLY A 111 -18.76 20.44 1.96
N ARG A 112 -17.46 20.61 1.68
CA ARG A 112 -16.87 20.68 0.32
C ARG A 112 -16.62 19.33 -0.37
N GLY A 113 -16.97 18.21 0.26
CA GLY A 113 -16.69 16.85 -0.26
C GLY A 113 -15.22 16.43 -0.27
N ILE A 114 -14.29 17.33 0.07
CA ILE A 114 -12.84 17.05 0.09
C ILE A 114 -12.49 16.21 1.32
N VAL A 115 -11.73 15.13 1.11
CA VAL A 115 -11.19 14.29 2.19
C VAL A 115 -10.20 15.09 3.04
N GLN A 116 -10.40 15.05 4.35
CA GLN A 116 -9.51 15.65 5.35
C GLN A 116 -8.76 14.59 6.17
N GLN A 117 -9.32 13.40 6.30
CA GLN A 117 -8.87 12.37 7.24
C GLN A 117 -8.92 11.00 6.55
N MET A 118 -7.81 10.27 6.55
CA MET A 118 -7.65 8.95 5.94
C MET A 118 -6.90 8.04 6.92
N VAL A 119 -7.55 6.95 7.34
CA VAL A 119 -7.03 6.00 8.32
C VAL A 119 -7.10 4.58 7.77
N ILE A 120 -5.97 3.90 7.66
CA ILE A 120 -5.91 2.47 7.35
C ILE A 120 -6.22 1.68 8.63
N ILE A 121 -7.11 0.70 8.52
CA ILE A 121 -7.59 -0.10 9.65
C ILE A 121 -7.32 -1.60 9.42
N SER A 122 -7.33 -2.40 10.49
CA SER A 122 -7.19 -3.85 10.36
C SER A 122 -8.48 -4.49 9.82
N PRO A 123 -8.42 -5.70 9.22
CA PRO A 123 -9.62 -6.43 8.81
C PRO A 123 -10.56 -6.74 9.99
N PHE A 124 -10.02 -6.91 11.20
CA PHE A 124 -10.82 -7.07 12.42
C PHE A 124 -11.59 -5.78 12.74
N GLU A 125 -10.90 -4.62 12.73
CA GLU A 125 -11.56 -3.34 12.94
C GLU A 125 -12.62 -3.07 11.87
N ALA A 126 -12.32 -3.36 10.60
CA ALA A 126 -13.24 -3.18 9.49
C ALA A 126 -14.55 -3.93 9.74
N GLN A 127 -14.47 -5.24 10.00
CA GLN A 127 -15.63 -6.10 10.25
C GLN A 127 -16.50 -5.61 11.42
N ASN A 128 -15.89 -5.15 12.52
CA ASN A 128 -16.60 -4.69 13.71
C ASN A 128 -17.16 -3.26 13.58
N LEU A 129 -16.74 -2.49 12.57
CA LEU A 129 -17.17 -1.10 12.38
C LEU A 129 -18.29 -0.93 11.34
N ILE A 130 -18.57 -1.92 10.47
CA ILE A 130 -19.56 -1.83 9.38
C ILE A 130 -20.92 -1.30 9.86
N GLU A 131 -21.47 -1.86 10.93
CA GLU A 131 -22.77 -1.46 11.48
C GLU A 131 -22.75 -0.01 11.99
N THR A 132 -21.67 0.39 12.68
CA THR A 132 -21.51 1.75 13.20
C THR A 132 -21.35 2.76 12.05
N ILE A 133 -20.60 2.40 11.00
CA ILE A 133 -20.43 3.23 9.81
C ILE A 133 -21.77 3.43 9.09
N ASN A 134 -22.55 2.37 8.90
CA ASN A 134 -23.89 2.43 8.31
C ASN A 134 -24.91 3.23 9.14
N LEU A 135 -24.83 3.15 10.47
CA LEU A 135 -25.73 3.87 11.37
C LEU A 135 -25.44 5.38 11.40
N TYR A 136 -24.17 5.78 11.52
CA TYR A 136 -23.79 7.18 11.73
C TYR A 136 -23.47 7.94 10.44
N LYS A 137 -23.00 7.26 9.39
CA LYS A 137 -22.69 7.81 8.05
C LYS A 137 -21.79 9.07 8.07
N LYS A 138 -20.86 9.16 9.03
CA LYS A 138 -19.90 10.28 9.17
C LYS A 138 -18.52 10.00 8.55
N VAL A 139 -18.29 8.75 8.17
CA VAL A 139 -17.09 8.28 7.47
C VAL A 139 -17.54 7.31 6.37
N VAL A 140 -16.65 7.04 5.43
CA VAL A 140 -16.81 5.98 4.43
C VAL A 140 -15.70 4.95 4.65
N LEU A 141 -16.07 3.67 4.69
CA LEU A 141 -15.16 2.53 4.59
C LEU A 141 -14.96 2.21 3.11
N HIS A 142 -13.70 2.13 2.68
CA HIS A 142 -13.32 1.78 1.33
C HIS A 142 -12.56 0.45 1.33
N VAL A 143 -12.86 -0.40 0.35
CA VAL A 143 -11.91 -1.43 -0.10
C VAL A 143 -10.95 -0.81 -1.10
N TYR A 144 -9.67 -1.06 -0.91
CA TYR A 144 -8.59 -0.53 -1.72
C TYR A 144 -7.66 -1.65 -2.19
N ALA A 145 -7.12 -1.54 -3.40
CA ALA A 145 -6.05 -2.41 -3.89
C ALA A 145 -5.04 -1.62 -4.74
N PRO A 146 -3.72 -1.65 -4.43
CA PRO A 146 -2.72 -0.88 -5.17
C PRO A 146 -2.44 -1.49 -6.55
N ARG A 147 -2.25 -0.63 -7.56
CA ARG A 147 -1.93 -1.00 -8.95
C ARG A 147 -0.56 -1.67 -9.03
N SER A 148 -0.58 -3.00 -8.91
CA SER A 148 0.61 -3.87 -8.84
C SER A 148 0.96 -4.54 -10.16
N LEU A 149 0.07 -4.50 -11.16
CA LEU A 149 0.18 -5.13 -12.47
C LEU A 149 -0.52 -4.22 -13.52
N LEU A 150 0.05 -4.08 -14.72
CA LEU A 150 -0.56 -3.27 -15.80
C LEU A 150 -1.75 -3.95 -16.48
N GLY A 151 -1.71 -5.29 -16.62
CA GLY A 151 -2.72 -6.08 -17.34
C GLY A 151 -4.05 -6.28 -16.60
N PHE A 152 -4.33 -5.48 -15.57
CA PHE A 152 -5.56 -5.51 -14.79
C PHE A 152 -6.11 -4.08 -14.67
N GLU A 153 -7.44 -3.98 -14.56
CA GLU A 153 -8.13 -2.70 -14.34
C GLU A 153 -7.62 -2.02 -13.05
N PRO A 154 -7.42 -0.69 -13.03
CA PRO A 154 -7.00 0.04 -11.83
C PRO A 154 -8.06 -0.03 -10.71
N LEU A 155 -7.66 -0.48 -9.52
CA LEU A 155 -8.51 -0.62 -8.33
C LEU A 155 -8.07 0.32 -7.17
N ASP A 156 -7.13 1.21 -7.47
CA ASP A 156 -6.51 2.19 -6.56
C ASP A 156 -7.32 3.49 -6.43
N ASN A 157 -8.39 3.65 -7.22
CA ASN A 157 -9.27 4.82 -7.20
C ASN A 157 -10.16 4.95 -5.95
N LEU A 158 -10.08 4.01 -4.99
CA LEU A 158 -10.89 3.96 -3.76
C LEU A 158 -12.42 3.81 -3.99
N LEU A 159 -12.88 3.45 -5.19
CA LEU A 159 -14.31 3.31 -5.52
C LEU A 159 -14.79 1.85 -5.68
N LEU A 160 -13.89 0.87 -5.63
CA LEU A 160 -14.20 -0.57 -5.82
C LEU A 160 -15.34 -1.06 -4.93
N TYR A 161 -15.32 -0.71 -3.64
CA TYR A 161 -16.42 -1.01 -2.71
C TYR A 161 -16.42 -0.01 -1.57
N THR A 162 -17.57 0.61 -1.30
CA THR A 162 -17.70 1.70 -0.33
C THR A 162 -18.93 1.54 0.56
N ILE A 163 -18.77 1.74 1.87
CA ILE A 163 -19.87 1.74 2.85
C ILE A 163 -19.80 3.03 3.69
N PRO A 164 -20.83 3.90 3.70
CA PRO A 164 -21.90 3.99 2.70
C PRO A 164 -21.34 4.40 1.33
N ALA A 165 -22.22 4.55 0.33
CA ALA A 165 -21.82 5.11 -0.96
C ALA A 165 -21.17 6.51 -0.80
N VAL A 166 -20.16 6.80 -1.64
CA VAL A 166 -19.45 8.08 -1.61
C VAL A 166 -20.35 9.26 -2.06
N PRO A 167 -20.18 10.47 -1.48
CA PRO A 167 -20.86 11.67 -1.94
C PRO A 167 -20.51 12.07 -3.39
N GLN A 168 -21.45 12.69 -4.11
CA GLN A 168 -21.31 13.09 -5.52
C GLN A 168 -20.13 14.02 -5.84
N HIS A 169 -19.64 14.78 -4.86
CA HIS A 169 -18.50 15.69 -5.00
C HIS A 169 -17.29 15.26 -4.16
N TRP A 170 -17.22 13.99 -3.81
CA TRP A 170 -16.12 13.41 -3.05
C TRP A 170 -14.80 13.49 -3.82
N ARG A 171 -13.76 14.04 -3.19
CA ARG A 171 -12.41 14.18 -3.79
C ARG A 171 -11.33 13.91 -2.77
N VAL A 172 -10.38 13.05 -3.11
CA VAL A 172 -9.17 12.78 -2.33
C VAL A 172 -8.07 13.76 -2.76
N PRO A 173 -7.41 14.49 -1.83
CA PRO A 173 -6.20 15.24 -2.14
C PRO A 173 -5.11 14.33 -2.73
N GLN A 174 -4.49 14.75 -3.83
CA GLN A 174 -3.49 13.96 -4.57
C GLN A 174 -2.36 13.44 -3.66
N LEU A 175 -1.88 14.27 -2.72
CA LEU A 175 -0.84 13.91 -1.76
C LEU A 175 -1.25 12.74 -0.82
N LEU A 176 -2.54 12.62 -0.46
CA LEU A 176 -3.04 11.48 0.32
C LEU A 176 -3.10 10.20 -0.52
N THR A 177 -3.52 10.30 -1.78
CA THR A 177 -3.49 9.17 -2.73
C THR A 177 -2.05 8.70 -2.94
N ILE A 178 -1.09 9.60 -3.17
CA ILE A 178 0.34 9.25 -3.31
C ILE A 178 0.87 8.55 -2.06
N GLN A 179 0.56 9.06 -0.86
CA GLN A 179 0.94 8.40 0.40
C GLN A 179 0.38 6.98 0.48
N LEU A 180 -0.91 6.79 0.17
CA LEU A 180 -1.57 5.49 0.19
C LEU A 180 -0.98 4.53 -0.84
N ASN A 181 -0.78 4.98 -2.08
CA ASN A 181 -0.21 4.22 -3.18
C ASN A 181 1.21 3.75 -2.83
N LEU A 182 2.06 4.67 -2.34
CA LEU A 182 3.44 4.38 -1.96
C LEU A 182 3.52 3.44 -0.74
N PHE A 183 2.76 3.71 0.32
CA PHE A 183 2.71 2.87 1.52
C PHE A 183 2.20 1.46 1.22
N SER A 184 1.28 1.34 0.26
CA SER A 184 0.71 0.06 -0.21
C SER A 184 1.60 -0.69 -1.21
N GLY A 185 2.61 -0.04 -1.76
CA GLY A 185 3.55 -0.62 -2.70
C GLY A 185 3.06 -0.70 -4.15
N GLN A 186 2.26 0.29 -4.58
CA GLN A 186 1.93 0.56 -5.99
C GLN A 186 3.20 0.56 -6.86
N LEU A 187 3.09 0.03 -8.08
CA LEU A 187 4.21 -0.07 -9.04
C LEU A 187 4.01 0.71 -10.33
N TYR A 188 2.76 1.04 -10.64
CA TYR A 188 2.36 1.65 -11.89
C TYR A 188 1.51 2.87 -11.58
N PHE A 189 1.81 3.97 -12.26
CA PHE A 189 1.05 5.22 -12.19
C PHE A 189 -0.14 5.16 -13.15
N SER A 190 -1.19 5.89 -12.85
CA SER A 190 -2.41 6.00 -13.66
C SER A 190 -2.41 7.23 -14.56
N SER A 191 -1.47 8.16 -14.38
CA SER A 191 -1.17 9.24 -15.32
C SER A 191 0.26 9.76 -15.19
N PHE A 192 0.73 10.50 -16.20
CA PHE A 192 2.02 11.21 -16.14
C PHE A 192 2.03 12.31 -15.06
N ASP A 193 0.87 12.90 -14.73
CA ASP A 193 0.74 13.84 -13.62
C ASP A 193 0.90 13.17 -12.24
N GLU A 194 0.45 11.91 -12.07
CA GLU A 194 0.75 11.14 -10.87
C GLU A 194 2.26 10.87 -10.76
N TYR A 195 2.92 10.47 -11.85
CA TYR A 195 4.38 10.29 -11.88
C TYR A 195 5.13 11.57 -11.44
N LYS A 196 4.81 12.73 -12.04
CA LYS A 196 5.41 14.02 -11.67
C LYS A 196 5.20 14.35 -10.19
N ALA A 197 3.97 14.21 -9.68
CA ALA A 197 3.65 14.51 -8.29
C ALA A 197 4.32 13.54 -7.29
N VAL A 198 4.53 12.27 -7.68
CA VAL A 198 5.33 11.30 -6.89
C VAL A 198 6.80 11.73 -6.85
N CYS A 199 7.39 12.12 -8.00
CA CYS A 199 8.74 12.64 -8.05
C CYS A 199 8.90 13.92 -7.21
N GLU A 200 7.94 14.85 -7.29
CA GLU A 200 7.91 16.05 -6.44
C GLU A 200 7.88 15.68 -4.95
N MET A 201 6.94 14.84 -4.49
CA MET A 201 6.88 14.45 -3.08
C MET A 201 8.20 13.82 -2.60
N LEU A 202 8.85 12.99 -3.42
CA LEU A 202 10.09 12.29 -3.10
C LEU A 202 11.36 13.13 -3.30
N GLY A 203 11.27 14.32 -3.91
CA GLY A 203 12.43 15.16 -4.23
C GLY A 203 13.30 14.64 -5.37
N LEU A 204 12.71 13.93 -6.34
CA LEU A 204 13.38 13.34 -7.49
C LEU A 204 13.23 14.20 -8.76
N ASP A 205 14.22 14.13 -9.65
CA ASP A 205 14.14 14.72 -10.99
C ASP A 205 13.17 13.91 -11.87
N TRP A 206 12.22 14.60 -12.50
CA TRP A 206 11.29 14.04 -13.51
C TRP A 206 11.45 14.68 -14.89
N ASN A 207 12.18 15.79 -15.02
CA ASN A 207 12.31 16.54 -16.28
C ASN A 207 13.70 16.45 -16.91
N GLY A 208 14.67 15.82 -16.23
CA GLY A 208 16.06 15.72 -16.71
C GLY A 208 16.82 17.05 -16.68
N GLY A 209 16.27 18.05 -15.97
CA GLY A 209 16.83 19.38 -15.81
C GLY A 209 18.06 19.41 -14.90
N GLY A 210 18.47 18.28 -14.33
CA GLY A 210 19.67 18.10 -13.51
C GLY A 210 21.04 18.41 -14.15
N GLN A 211 21.09 19.09 -15.31
CA GLN A 211 22.31 19.38 -16.08
C GLN A 211 23.35 20.27 -15.38
N GLY A 212 23.09 20.72 -14.13
CA GLY A 212 24.05 21.43 -13.27
C GLY A 212 24.85 20.54 -12.28
N GLY A 213 24.68 19.20 -12.32
CA GLY A 213 25.34 18.30 -11.36
C GLY A 213 24.73 18.35 -9.95
N HIS A 214 23.49 18.79 -9.84
CA HIS A 214 22.74 18.97 -8.59
C HIS A 214 21.87 17.76 -8.19
N VAL A 215 21.86 16.74 -9.04
CA VAL A 215 21.06 15.50 -8.92
C VAL A 215 21.99 14.35 -8.56
N GLY A 216 21.61 13.55 -7.56
CA GLY A 216 22.33 12.35 -7.16
C GLY A 216 22.27 11.25 -8.23
N THR A 217 23.13 10.24 -8.10
CA THR A 217 23.13 9.05 -8.98
C THR A 217 21.86 8.20 -8.87
N ASP A 218 21.01 8.49 -7.89
CA ASP A 218 19.70 7.91 -7.64
C ASP A 218 18.53 8.80 -8.08
N GLY A 219 18.81 9.93 -8.75
CA GLY A 219 17.81 10.89 -9.22
C GLY A 219 17.37 11.92 -8.17
N PHE A 220 17.92 11.89 -6.95
CA PHE A 220 17.52 12.81 -5.89
C PHE A 220 18.11 14.22 -6.07
N VAL A 221 17.24 15.22 -6.15
CA VAL A 221 17.62 16.64 -6.21
C VAL A 221 17.86 17.15 -4.79
N LYS A 222 19.01 17.76 -4.49
CA LYS A 222 19.24 18.34 -3.15
C LYS A 222 18.23 19.48 -2.87
N PRO A 223 17.68 19.62 -1.65
CA PRO A 223 16.62 20.58 -1.34
C PRO A 223 16.86 22.02 -1.81
N MET A 224 18.09 22.50 -1.73
CA MET A 224 18.48 23.87 -2.13
C MET A 224 18.35 24.17 -3.63
N PHE A 225 18.22 23.15 -4.50
CA PHE A 225 18.08 23.30 -5.95
C PHE A 225 16.67 22.96 -6.46
N ARG A 226 15.70 22.81 -5.56
CA ARG A 226 14.31 22.49 -5.92
C ARG A 226 13.50 23.76 -6.14
N CYS A 227 12.57 23.72 -7.10
CA CYS A 227 11.69 24.84 -7.39
C CYS A 227 10.67 25.04 -6.26
N ALA A 228 10.50 26.26 -5.76
CA ALA A 228 9.59 26.55 -4.62
C ALA A 228 8.09 26.32 -4.91
N ASN A 229 7.72 26.00 -6.16
CA ASN A 229 6.34 25.98 -6.64
C ASN A 229 5.69 24.57 -6.66
N SER A 230 6.32 23.52 -6.11
CA SER A 230 5.75 22.16 -6.10
C SER A 230 4.46 22.09 -5.30
N GLN A 231 3.38 21.58 -5.88
CA GLN A 231 2.09 21.47 -5.18
C GLN A 231 2.06 20.28 -4.21
N ALA A 232 2.85 19.23 -4.47
CA ALA A 232 2.96 18.07 -3.58
C ALA A 232 3.73 18.37 -2.28
N GLY A 233 4.59 19.39 -2.29
CA GLY A 233 5.46 19.78 -1.18
C GLY A 233 6.63 18.82 -0.97
N TYR A 234 7.85 19.34 -1.04
CA TYR A 234 9.05 18.55 -0.74
C TYR A 234 9.23 18.34 0.77
N THR A 235 9.18 17.09 1.25
CA THR A 235 9.45 16.78 2.67
C THR A 235 10.87 16.26 2.92
N PHE A 236 11.46 15.56 1.95
CA PHE A 236 12.75 14.88 2.11
C PHE A 236 13.97 15.81 2.03
N ARG A 237 14.81 15.78 3.06
CA ARG A 237 16.16 16.37 3.09
C ARG A 237 17.20 15.39 2.56
N HIS A 238 16.99 14.09 2.79
CA HIS A 238 17.85 12.99 2.34
C HIS A 238 17.11 12.07 1.37
N SER A 239 17.84 11.33 0.53
CA SER A 239 17.20 10.49 -0.49
C SER A 239 16.39 9.33 0.13
N PRO A 240 15.08 9.20 -0.17
CA PRO A 240 14.29 8.06 0.23
C PRO A 240 14.48 6.84 -0.68
N VAL A 241 15.27 6.94 -1.76
CA VAL A 241 15.34 5.92 -2.82
C VAL A 241 15.85 4.58 -2.30
N GLY A 242 16.87 4.59 -1.44
CA GLY A 242 17.42 3.37 -0.83
C GLY A 242 16.38 2.60 -0.01
N PHE A 243 15.71 3.31 0.90
CA PHE A 243 14.58 2.81 1.68
C PHE A 243 13.47 2.23 0.78
N LEU A 244 13.03 3.00 -0.22
CA LEU A 244 11.93 2.59 -1.09
C LEU A 244 12.27 1.37 -1.94
N LYS A 245 13.51 1.24 -2.45
CA LYS A 245 13.95 0.01 -3.12
C LYS A 245 13.82 -1.21 -2.22
N VAL A 246 14.27 -1.12 -0.96
CA VAL A 246 14.23 -2.24 -0.01
C VAL A 246 12.79 -2.53 0.45
N PHE A 247 12.01 -1.49 0.74
CA PHE A 247 10.61 -1.60 1.16
C PHE A 247 9.75 -2.25 0.06
N LEU A 248 9.80 -1.74 -1.17
CA LEU A 248 8.94 -2.22 -2.27
C LEU A 248 9.32 -3.60 -2.80
N SER A 249 10.62 -3.94 -2.84
CA SER A 249 11.07 -5.25 -3.32
C SER A 249 11.04 -6.32 -2.23
N LYS A 250 11.56 -6.05 -1.02
CA LYS A 250 11.70 -7.05 0.05
C LYS A 250 10.49 -7.09 0.97
N VAL A 251 10.07 -5.95 1.52
CA VAL A 251 9.02 -5.91 2.57
C VAL A 251 7.62 -6.11 1.98
N ARG A 252 7.31 -5.50 0.84
CA ARG A 252 5.99 -5.59 0.18
C ARG A 252 5.84 -6.75 -0.80
N ARG A 253 6.94 -7.37 -1.27
CA ARG A 253 6.90 -8.35 -2.37
C ARG A 253 7.83 -9.56 -2.25
N ASP A 254 8.33 -9.88 -1.05
CA ASP A 254 9.13 -11.08 -0.80
C ASP A 254 10.30 -11.26 -1.80
N CYS A 255 11.05 -10.17 -2.01
CA CYS A 255 12.21 -10.07 -2.90
C CYS A 255 11.94 -10.20 -4.41
N LYS A 256 10.71 -10.01 -4.89
CA LYS A 256 10.42 -9.93 -6.33
C LYS A 256 11.04 -8.67 -6.96
N ASN A 257 11.54 -8.82 -8.19
CA ASN A 257 12.14 -7.75 -8.97
C ASN A 257 11.06 -6.74 -9.44
N ILE A 258 11.31 -5.44 -9.23
CA ILE A 258 10.41 -4.35 -9.61
C ILE A 258 10.96 -3.47 -10.75
N ASN A 259 12.19 -3.69 -11.21
CA ASN A 259 12.95 -2.76 -12.07
C ASN A 259 12.28 -2.41 -13.41
N LYS A 260 11.41 -3.28 -13.94
CA LYS A 260 10.67 -3.06 -15.18
C LYS A 260 9.39 -2.23 -15.02
N THR A 261 8.99 -1.92 -13.79
CA THR A 261 7.75 -1.18 -13.48
C THR A 261 8.00 0.33 -13.49
N HIS A 262 6.94 1.16 -13.45
CA HIS A 262 7.09 2.62 -13.50
C HIS A 262 7.81 3.11 -12.22
N MET A 263 7.41 2.60 -11.06
CA MET A 263 8.09 2.85 -9.78
C MET A 263 9.53 2.30 -9.76
N GLY A 264 9.78 1.17 -10.41
CA GLY A 264 11.13 0.60 -10.51
C GLY A 264 12.06 1.39 -11.43
N LYS A 265 11.56 1.91 -12.56
CA LYS A 265 12.27 2.85 -13.43
C LYS A 265 12.59 4.13 -12.66
N LEU A 266 11.58 4.76 -12.03
CA LEU A 266 11.71 5.95 -11.18
C LEU A 266 12.81 5.78 -10.12
N LEU A 267 12.78 4.70 -9.33
CA LEU A 267 13.78 4.47 -8.28
C LEU A 267 15.17 4.17 -8.84
N ASN A 268 15.29 3.75 -10.10
CA ASN A 268 16.57 3.55 -10.78
C ASN A 268 17.02 4.79 -11.56
N ALA A 269 16.48 5.98 -11.27
CA ALA A 269 16.76 7.24 -11.95
C ALA A 269 16.48 7.22 -13.46
N VAL A 270 15.61 6.31 -13.92
CA VAL A 270 15.14 6.26 -15.30
C VAL A 270 13.91 7.15 -15.41
N LEU A 271 14.05 8.25 -16.16
CA LEU A 271 12.94 9.14 -16.48
C LEU A 271 11.87 8.38 -17.26
N LEU A 272 10.61 8.63 -16.89
CA LEU A 272 9.45 8.20 -17.67
C LEU A 272 9.02 9.34 -18.59
N LYS A 273 8.41 8.98 -19.71
CA LYS A 273 7.67 9.89 -20.60
C LYS A 273 6.18 9.59 -20.52
N GLU A 274 5.37 10.41 -21.20
CA GLU A 274 3.94 10.14 -21.37
C GLU A 274 3.67 8.81 -22.11
N GLU A 275 4.54 8.42 -23.05
CA GLU A 275 4.49 7.12 -23.77
C GLU A 275 4.80 5.89 -22.90
N ASP A 276 5.29 6.06 -21.66
CA ASP A 276 5.60 4.97 -20.73
C ASP A 276 4.43 4.58 -19.80
N ILE A 277 3.33 5.35 -19.74
CA ILE A 277 2.31 5.28 -18.66
C ILE A 277 1.04 4.51 -19.04
#